data_AF-A0A7J7DLN6-F1
#
_entry.id   AF-A0A7J7DLN6-F1
#
_cell.length_a   1.000
_cell.length_b   1.000
_cell.length_c   1.000
_cell.angle_alpha   90.00
_cell.angle_beta   90.00
_cell.angle_gamma   90.00
#
_symmetry.space_group_name_H-M   'P 1'
#
loop_
_entity.id
_entity.type
_entity.pdbx_description
1 polymer ?
#
loop_
_entity_poly.entity_id
_entity_poly.type
_entity_poly.pdbx_seq_one_letter_code
_entity_poly.pdbx_strand_id
1 'polypeptide(L)' 'MDPQQEPVSYICGDCAMENTLKTGDVIQCRECGYRILYKKRTRRSIIHVAFWLFLMQTAHGSLRASINQTIARKQA' A
#
# COMPACT_ATOMS: atom_id res chain seq x y z
N MET A 1 -10.42 -17.96 25.35
CA MET A 1 -9.11 -18.05 24.69
C MET A 1 -8.85 -16.67 24.10
N ASP A 2 -7.87 -15.95 24.61
CA ASP A 2 -7.52 -14.62 24.10
C ASP A 2 -6.91 -14.77 22.68
N PRO A 3 -7.38 -14.02 21.67
CA PRO A 3 -6.84 -14.13 20.32
C PRO A 3 -5.37 -13.72 20.33
N GLN A 4 -4.48 -14.65 19.99
CA GLN A 4 -3.04 -14.38 19.85
C GLN A 4 -2.83 -13.27 18.81
N GLN A 5 -2.48 -12.06 19.25
CA GLN A 5 -2.19 -10.95 18.36
C GLN A 5 -0.92 -11.24 17.55
N GLU A 6 -1.05 -11.26 16.23
CA GLU A 6 0.07 -11.44 15.30
C GLU A 6 1.08 -10.28 15.47
N PRO A 7 2.39 -10.56 15.56
CA PRO A 7 3.39 -9.52 15.84
C PRO A 7 3.43 -8.46 14.73
N VAL A 8 3.22 -7.19 15.10
CA VAL A 8 3.28 -6.05 14.19
C VAL A 8 4.73 -5.62 13.98
N SER A 9 5.15 -5.53 12.72
CA SER A 9 6.48 -5.05 12.36
C SER A 9 6.46 -3.54 12.08
N TYR A 10 7.43 -2.83 12.66
CA TYR A 10 7.63 -1.39 12.50
C TYR A 10 8.92 -1.11 11.74
N ILE A 11 9.00 0.04 11.07
CA ILE A 11 10.15 0.49 10.29
C ILE A 11 10.68 1.76 10.94
N CYS A 12 11.98 1.82 11.23
CA CYS A 12 12.60 3.04 11.75
C CYS A 12 12.58 4.17 10.72
N GLY A 13 12.35 5.40 11.15
CA GLY A 13 12.38 6.57 10.26
C GLY A 13 13.77 6.94 9.73
N ASP A 14 14.84 6.51 10.38
CA ASP A 14 16.21 6.95 10.08
C ASP A 14 17.05 5.85 9.42
N CYS A 15 17.16 4.67 10.04
CA CYS A 15 17.88 3.53 9.45
C CYS A 15 17.02 2.65 8.53
N ALA A 16 15.71 2.91 8.41
CA ALA A 16 14.75 2.11 7.64
C ALA A 16 14.68 0.62 8.01
N MET A 17 15.26 0.23 9.14
CA MET A 17 15.32 -1.16 9.56
C MET A 17 14.07 -1.58 10.32
N GLU A 18 13.77 -2.86 10.21
CA GLU A 18 12.55 -3.46 10.72
C GLU A 18 12.71 -3.86 12.19
N ASN A 19 11.79 -3.40 13.04
CA ASN A 19 11.77 -3.67 14.46
C ASN A 19 10.45 -4.36 14.84
N THR A 20 10.56 -5.47 15.57
CA THR A 20 9.43 -6.18 16.16
C THR A 20 9.31 -5.78 17.63
N LEU A 21 8.29 -5.00 17.93
CA LEU A 21 8.00 -4.49 19.28
C LEU A 21 6.75 -5.20 19.82
N LYS A 22 6.79 -5.66 21.07
CA LYS A 22 5.61 -6.19 21.75
C LYS A 22 4.87 -5.06 22.48
N THR A 23 3.61 -5.29 22.80
CA THR A 23 2.82 -4.36 23.59
C THR A 23 3.46 -4.18 24.97
N GLY A 24 3.85 -2.95 25.30
CA GLY A 24 4.53 -2.61 26.56
C GLY A 24 6.05 -2.41 26.45
N ASP A 25 6.68 -2.76 25.31
CA ASP A 25 8.09 -2.46 25.09
C ASP A 25 8.33 -0.95 24.86
N VAL A 26 9.49 -0.46 25.26
CA VAL A 26 9.92 0.93 24.96
C VAL A 26 10.07 1.11 23.45
N ILE A 27 9.49 2.18 22.92
CA ILE A 27 9.55 2.52 21.49
C ILE A 27 10.95 3.06 21.18
N GLN A 28 11.85 2.17 20.76
CA GLN A 28 13.22 2.50 20.38
C GLN A 28 13.73 1.54 19.30
N CYS A 29 14.40 2.10 18.29
CA CYS A 29 15.11 1.29 17.31
C CYS A 29 16.34 0.63 17.96
N ARG A 30 16.53 -0.67 17.69
CA ARG A 30 17.62 -1.48 18.26
C ARG A 30 19.00 -1.18 17.69
N GLU A 31 19.06 -0.50 16.55
CA GLU A 31 20.32 -0.25 15.83
C GLU A 31 20.81 1.18 15.98
N CYS A 32 19.92 2.17 15.83
CA CYS A 32 20.28 3.59 15.88
C CYS A 32 19.81 4.31 17.15
N GLY A 33 18.96 3.69 17.98
CA GLY A 33 18.39 4.33 19.18
C GLY A 33 17.34 5.40 18.89
N TYR A 34 16.98 5.63 17.63
CA TYR A 34 15.93 6.58 17.24
C TYR A 34 14.55 6.10 17.71
N ARG A 35 13.67 7.04 18.10
CA ARG A 35 12.40 6.75 18.78
C ARG A 35 11.16 6.86 17.89
N ILE A 36 11.32 7.29 16.64
CA ILE A 36 10.21 7.38 15.68
C ILE A 36 10.24 6.15 14.77
N LEU A 37 9.19 5.34 14.87
CA LEU A 37 8.97 4.15 14.05
C LEU A 37 7.61 4.23 13.36
N TYR A 38 7.58 3.82 12.10
CA TYR A 38 6.37 3.74 11.28
C TYR A 38 5.84 2.31 11.22
N LYS A 39 4.53 2.12 11.17
CA LYS A 39 3.94 0.79 10.96
C LYS A 39 4.16 0.34 9.51
N LYS A 40 4.62 -0.90 9.31
CA LYS A 40 4.78 -1.45 7.96
C LYS A 40 3.42 -1.61 7.26
N ARG A 41 3.34 -1.25 5.98
CA ARG A 41 2.11 -1.43 5.19
C ARG A 41 1.79 -2.91 4.99
N THR A 42 0.51 -3.27 5.09
CA THR A 42 0.05 -4.64 4.81
C THR A 42 -0.29 -4.81 3.33
N ARG A 43 0.00 -5.99 2.77
CA ARG A 43 -0.33 -6.33 1.37
C ARG A 43 -1.84 -6.34 1.10
N ARG A 44 -2.66 -6.58 2.13
CA ARG A 44 -4.13 -6.58 2.05
C ARG A 44 -4.69 -5.24 1.56
N SER A 45 -4.14 -4.13 2.05
CA SER A 45 -4.57 -2.78 1.64
C SER A 45 -4.24 -2.47 0.17
N ILE A 46 -3.10 -2.95 -0.33
CA ILE A 46 -2.66 -2.72 -1.72
C ILE A 46 -3.56 -3.44 -2.70
N ILE A 47 -3.96 -4.68 -2.39
CA ILE A 47 -4.89 -5.46 -3.22
C ILE A 47 -6.23 -4.73 -3.31
N HIS A 48 -6.74 -4.20 -2.18
CA HIS A 48 -7.98 -3.44 -2.16
C HIS A 48 -7.90 -2.17 -3.02
N VAL A 49 -6.82 -1.40 -2.89
CA VAL A 49 -6.63 -0.17 -3.69
C VAL A 49 -6.48 -0.48 -5.17
N ALA A 50 -5.69 -1.49 -5.55
CA ALA A 50 -5.50 -1.90 -6.94
C ALA A 50 -6.81 -2.42 -7.56
N PHE A 51 -7.59 -3.19 -6.79
CA PHE A 51 -8.89 -3.70 -7.21
C PHE A 51 -9.89 -2.55 -7.44
N TRP A 52 -9.97 -1.58 -6.53
CA TRP A 52 -10.82 -0.41 -6.70
C TRP A 52 -10.41 0.45 -7.89
N LEU A 53 -9.11 0.70 -8.09
CA LEU A 53 -8.60 1.44 -9.24
C LEU A 53 -8.94 0.73 -10.56
N PHE A 54 -8.79 -0.60 -10.60
CA PHE A 54 -9.15 -1.40 -11.76
C PHE A 54 -10.65 -1.31 -12.08
N LEU A 55 -11.52 -1.48 -11.08
CA LEU A 55 -12.96 -1.35 -11.26
C LEU A 55 -13.36 0.07 -11.71
N MET A 56 -12.76 1.10 -11.14
CA MET A 56 -13.01 2.49 -11.54
C MET A 56 -12.59 2.77 -12.99
N GLN A 57 -11.46 2.22 -13.43
CA GLN A 57 -11.01 2.34 -14.81
C GLN A 57 -11.95 1.65 -15.79
N THR A 58 -12.50 0.49 -15.42
CA THR A 58 -13.49 -0.23 -16.23
C THR A 58 -14.87 0.45 -16.25
N ALA A 59 -15.26 1.13 -15.16
CA ALA A 59 -16.51 1.89 -15.08
C ALA A 59 -16.47 3.18 -15.91
N HIS A 60 -15.30 3.81 -16.07
CA HIS A 60 -15.12 5.02 -16.90
C HIS A 60 -14.75 4.72 -18.37
N GLY A 61 -14.92 3.47 -18.81
CA GLY A 61 -14.51 2.96 -20.13
C GLY A 61 -15.34 3.42 -21.35
N SER A 62 -16.18 4.45 -21.26
CA SER A 62 -17.01 4.89 -22.40
C SER A 62 -16.37 5.97 -23.29
N LEU A 63 -15.37 6.75 -22.83
CA LEU A 63 -14.88 7.90 -23.61
C LEU A 63 -13.55 7.73 -24.36
N ARG A 64 -12.77 6.65 -24.15
CA ARG A 64 -11.52 6.41 -24.91
C ARG A 64 -11.70 5.63 -26.21
N ALA A 65 -12.82 4.95 -26.40
CA ALA A 65 -13.09 4.19 -27.63
C ALA A 65 -13.43 5.07 -28.84
N SER A 66 -13.90 6.31 -28.63
CA SER A 66 -14.33 7.20 -29.72
C SER A 66 -13.16 7.83 -30.50
N ILE A 67 -12.02 8.09 -29.84
CA ILE A 67 -10.89 8.80 -30.48
C ILE A 67 -10.22 7.92 -31.56
N ASN A 68 -10.03 6.62 -31.29
CA ASN A 68 -9.39 5.70 -32.26
C ASN A 68 -10.28 5.39 -33.48
N GLN A 69 -11.61 5.47 -33.34
CA GLN A 69 -12.52 5.24 -34.46
C GLN A 69 -12.61 6.44 -35.41
N THR A 70 -12.29 7.64 -34.95
CA THR A 70 -12.31 8.87 -35.77
C THR A 70 -11.05 9.02 -36.63
N ILE A 71 -9.90 8.50 -36.16
CA ILE A 71 -8.63 8.50 -36.91
C ILE A 71 -8.67 7.45 -38.04
N ALA A 72 -9.22 6.27 -37.77
CA ALA A 72 -9.33 5.19 -38.77
C ALA A 72 -10.28 5.51 -39.93
N ARG A 73 -11.21 6.46 -39.79
CA ARG A 73 -12.10 6.92 -40.89
C ARG A 73 -11.50 8.03 -41.75
N LYS A 74 -10.40 8.67 -41.34
CA LYS A 74 -9.72 9.72 -42.13
C LYS A 74 -8.57 9.20 -42.99
N GLN A 75 -8.27 7.90 -42.93
CA GLN A 75 -7.22 7.23 -43.71
C GLN A 75 -7.80 6.29 -44.79
N ALA A 76 -9.08 6.45 -45.14
CA ALA A 76 -9.74 5.78 -46.27
C ALA A 76 -10.19 6.81 -47.30
#